data_AF-A0A1S3Z4L5-F1
#
_entry.id   AF-A0A1S3Z4L5-F1
#
_cell.length_a   1.000
_cell.length_b   1.000
_cell.length_c   1.000
_cell.angle_alpha   90.00
_cell.angle_beta   90.00
_cell.angle_gamma   90.00
#
_symmetry.space_group_name_H-M   'P 1'
#
loop_
_entity.id
_entity.type
_entity.pdbx_description
1 polymer ?
#
loop_
_entity_poly.entity_id
_entity_poly.type
_entity_poly.pdbx_seq_one_letter_code
_entity_poly.pdbx_strand_id
1 'polypeptide(L)'
;TGSDTPETNVVVVDDSDGIPNSFTGIPEEDYPLVLTFEKFLLMLDGTIGVSYFERFERDGEISYDRFCNWYWPHFNSQLTKKLDPSRVFSEIICQIKGGLIIGDNGKLSKNEYTSMSEYRASTIGAEVREEIYHIFQNYEKMKLERGEYDLSDFVNDIHIRLKNQHQHYLVDFVYVDEVQDLPLRHIGLLKYVCRNVDEGFVFSGDTAQTIGRREDFRFEDVRNLFYKEFINRKEKGHVSPLFKLTQNFRTHSSVLRLAQSVITLLHYYFPQSIDILESETSVTCGVAPVLLKPMPGADENAIITIFGNSESTGGKIIGFGAEQVILVRDESAKKEVSNYIGRKALILTIAESKGLEFQDVLLYNFFESSPLRNQWRVIYKFLNERGAQVLSFPSFSVERHSVLCSELKQLYVAITRTRQKLWICESSEEYSEPMFDYRRRSKLVQTWEIDDSLAHAMQTSSTPEEWKSQGMKLLLDKKYDMALLCFEKEGEKNLAERAKAELFSLDAERVRDSNPEEARTYLRKAAEIFYSIGILISAAECFYYSRDFEQAGNEKLPHFVKSSVLVVHFLSLFDSVLSSILNIVQHFHFLRTYIQF
;
A
#
# COMPACT_ATOMS: atom_id res chain seq x y z
N THR A 1 -31.67 3.03 -30.90
CA THR A 1 -30.55 3.97 -30.95
C THR A 1 -29.64 3.65 -29.79
N GLY A 2 -28.77 2.66 -29.97
CA GLY A 2 -27.73 2.34 -29.00
C GLY A 2 -26.66 3.41 -29.11
N SER A 3 -26.50 4.22 -28.08
CA SER A 3 -25.32 5.06 -27.93
C SER A 3 -24.20 4.16 -27.43
N ASP A 4 -23.31 3.77 -28.33
CA ASP A 4 -21.94 3.41 -28.00
C ASP A 4 -21.30 4.64 -27.34
N THR A 5 -21.43 4.75 -26.02
CA THR A 5 -20.53 5.59 -25.24
C THR A 5 -19.19 4.87 -25.28
N PRO A 6 -18.13 5.46 -25.87
CA PRO A 6 -16.81 4.87 -25.77
C PRO A 6 -16.48 4.77 -24.29
N GLU A 7 -16.03 3.60 -23.83
CA GLU A 7 -15.30 3.47 -22.57
C GLU A 7 -14.11 4.42 -22.66
N THR A 8 -14.26 5.65 -22.16
CA THR A 8 -13.14 6.50 -21.83
C THR A 8 -12.37 5.75 -20.75
N ASN A 9 -11.34 5.02 -21.17
CA ASN A 9 -10.33 4.52 -20.26
C ASN A 9 -9.81 5.73 -19.50
N VAL A 10 -10.23 5.87 -18.25
CA VAL A 10 -9.75 6.89 -17.35
C VAL A 10 -8.30 6.52 -17.04
N VAL A 11 -7.36 7.17 -17.73
CA VAL A 11 -5.94 6.94 -17.53
C VAL A 11 -5.52 7.74 -16.30
N VAL A 12 -4.94 7.06 -15.31
CA VAL A 12 -4.30 7.72 -14.17
C VAL A 12 -3.10 8.47 -14.71
N VAL A 13 -3.08 9.79 -14.52
CA VAL A 13 -1.99 10.65 -14.98
C VAL A 13 -0.74 10.34 -14.17
N ASP A 14 0.31 9.97 -14.87
CA ASP A 14 1.65 9.76 -14.32
C ASP A 14 2.64 10.82 -14.87
N ASP A 15 3.85 10.86 -14.31
CA ASP A 15 4.93 11.76 -14.76
C ASP A 15 5.32 11.54 -16.23
N SER A 16 4.97 10.39 -16.80
CA SER A 16 5.21 10.05 -18.21
C SER A 16 4.18 10.62 -19.20
N ASP A 17 3.03 11.13 -18.73
CA ASP A 17 1.94 11.61 -19.58
C ASP A 17 2.09 13.07 -20.04
N GLY A 18 3.20 13.73 -19.67
CA GLY A 18 3.52 15.09 -20.10
C GLY A 18 2.71 16.19 -19.41
N ILE A 19 1.86 15.85 -18.45
CA ILE A 19 1.14 16.82 -17.61
C ILE A 19 2.12 17.44 -16.59
N PRO A 20 2.22 18.78 -16.52
CA PRO A 20 3.13 19.45 -15.59
C PRO A 20 2.87 19.10 -14.13
N ASN A 21 3.93 19.12 -13.32
CA ASN A 21 3.83 19.05 -11.85
C ASN A 21 3.35 20.39 -11.25
N SER A 22 2.24 20.93 -11.75
CA SER A 22 1.60 22.16 -11.27
C SER A 22 0.13 22.19 -11.71
N PHE A 23 -0.75 22.78 -10.90
CA PHE A 23 -2.14 23.08 -11.27
C PHE A 23 -2.27 24.30 -12.19
N THR A 24 -1.19 25.07 -12.37
CA THR A 24 -1.20 26.24 -13.26
C THR A 24 -0.95 25.83 -14.71
N GLY A 25 -1.77 26.33 -15.63
CA GLY A 25 -1.56 26.15 -17.07
C GLY A 25 -1.97 24.78 -17.59
N ILE A 26 -2.79 24.04 -16.84
CA ILE A 26 -3.46 22.83 -17.33
C ILE A 26 -4.61 23.25 -18.25
N PRO A 27 -4.64 22.79 -19.51
CA PRO A 27 -5.78 23.00 -20.41
C PRO A 27 -7.10 22.49 -19.84
N GLU A 28 -8.22 23.14 -20.17
CA GLU A 28 -9.55 22.71 -19.67
C GLU A 28 -9.94 21.32 -20.17
N GLU A 29 -9.46 20.94 -21.36
CA GLU A 29 -9.69 19.63 -21.97
C GLU A 29 -9.05 18.44 -21.23
N ASP A 30 -8.07 18.69 -20.37
CA ASP A 30 -7.41 17.64 -19.57
C ASP A 30 -8.19 17.32 -18.28
N TYR A 31 -9.23 18.08 -17.96
CA TYR A 31 -10.12 17.79 -16.84
C TYR A 31 -11.25 16.83 -17.24
N PRO A 32 -11.68 15.91 -16.34
CA PRO A 32 -11.23 15.75 -14.97
C PRO A 32 -9.87 15.05 -14.84
N LEU A 33 -9.03 15.56 -13.94
CA LEU A 33 -7.74 14.94 -13.63
C LEU A 33 -7.93 13.74 -12.70
N VAL A 34 -7.35 12.60 -13.06
CA VAL A 34 -7.27 11.42 -12.20
C VAL A 34 -5.83 11.21 -11.78
N LEU A 35 -5.57 11.48 -10.50
CA LEU A 35 -4.23 11.62 -9.95
C LEU A 35 -4.01 10.61 -8.83
N THR A 36 -2.79 10.08 -8.74
CA THR A 36 -2.34 9.47 -7.50
C THR A 36 -2.18 10.55 -6.43
N PHE A 37 -2.24 10.16 -5.14
CA PHE A 37 -2.05 11.11 -4.06
C PHE A 37 -0.66 11.77 -4.09
N GLU A 38 0.37 11.04 -4.49
CA GLU A 38 1.73 11.56 -4.65
C GLU A 38 1.79 12.62 -5.76
N LYS A 39 1.22 12.33 -6.94
CA LYS A 39 1.14 13.30 -8.05
C LYS A 39 0.37 14.56 -7.64
N PHE A 40 -0.74 14.40 -6.92
CA PHE A 40 -1.49 15.51 -6.35
C PHE A 40 -0.62 16.41 -5.44
N LEU A 41 0.20 15.82 -4.57
CA LEU A 41 1.11 16.59 -3.71
C LEU A 41 2.20 17.31 -4.53
N LEU A 42 2.78 16.65 -5.55
CA LEU A 42 3.76 17.28 -6.44
C LEU A 42 3.16 18.47 -7.17
N MET A 43 1.93 18.34 -7.67
CA MET A 43 1.22 19.42 -8.36
C MET A 43 0.88 20.56 -7.41
N LEU A 44 0.48 20.28 -6.17
CA LEU A 44 0.33 21.31 -5.15
C LEU A 44 1.65 22.03 -4.89
N ASP A 45 2.72 21.27 -4.64
CA ASP A 45 4.03 21.84 -4.35
C ASP A 45 4.54 22.78 -5.45
N GLY A 46 4.45 22.35 -6.71
CA GLY A 46 4.84 23.16 -7.87
C GLY A 46 3.93 24.36 -8.15
N THR A 47 2.74 24.39 -7.58
CA THR A 47 1.83 25.55 -7.63
C THR A 47 2.19 26.60 -6.58
N ILE A 48 2.83 26.21 -5.46
CA ILE A 48 2.93 27.00 -4.24
C ILE A 48 4.37 27.48 -4.00
N GLY A 49 4.75 28.58 -4.65
CA GLY A 49 6.01 29.27 -4.37
C GLY A 49 7.25 28.41 -4.61
N VAL A 50 8.22 28.48 -3.68
CA VAL A 50 9.47 27.70 -3.74
C VAL A 50 9.18 26.25 -3.39
N SER A 51 9.51 25.33 -4.31
CA SER A 51 9.26 23.90 -4.16
C SER A 51 9.96 23.34 -2.92
N TYR A 52 9.31 22.38 -2.27
CA TYR A 52 9.91 21.60 -1.19
C TYR A 52 11.20 20.90 -1.64
N PHE A 53 11.22 20.44 -2.90
CA PHE A 53 12.34 19.69 -3.47
C PHE A 53 13.53 20.55 -3.90
N GLU A 54 13.45 21.87 -3.76
CA GLU A 54 14.65 22.72 -3.80
C GLU A 54 15.47 22.62 -2.49
N ARG A 55 14.83 22.20 -1.38
CA ARG A 55 15.48 22.04 -0.06
C ARG A 55 15.86 20.59 0.23
N PHE A 56 15.14 19.63 -0.35
CA PHE A 56 15.33 18.20 -0.13
C PHE A 56 15.38 17.46 -1.46
N GLU A 57 16.31 16.52 -1.61
CA GLU A 57 16.36 15.65 -2.79
C GLU A 57 15.13 14.74 -2.80
N ARG A 58 14.44 14.60 -3.95
CA ARG A 58 13.26 13.72 -4.09
C ARG A 58 13.51 12.30 -3.57
N ASP A 59 14.70 11.76 -3.82
CA ASP A 59 15.12 10.41 -3.41
C ASP A 59 15.31 10.22 -1.90
N GLY A 60 15.22 11.30 -1.13
CA GLY A 60 15.31 11.33 0.32
C GLY A 60 14.07 10.80 1.04
N GLU A 61 13.02 10.36 0.34
CA GLU A 61 11.80 9.88 0.99
C GLU A 61 12.06 8.60 1.81
N ILE A 62 11.53 8.59 3.03
CA ILE A 62 11.55 7.45 3.94
C ILE A 62 10.23 6.68 3.80
N SER A 63 10.29 5.60 3.02
CA SER A 63 9.26 4.56 3.03
C SER A 63 9.32 3.74 4.31
N TYR A 64 8.26 2.96 4.58
CA TYR A 64 8.26 2.00 5.69
C TYR A 64 9.42 1.00 5.59
N ASP A 65 9.71 0.49 4.39
CA ASP A 65 10.80 -0.45 4.20
C ASP A 65 12.16 0.20 4.53
N ARG A 66 12.32 1.48 4.17
CA ARG A 66 13.51 2.26 4.55
C ARG A 66 13.57 2.47 6.07
N PHE A 67 12.44 2.79 6.71
CA PHE A 67 12.36 2.88 8.17
C PHE A 67 12.76 1.56 8.85
N CYS A 68 12.21 0.43 8.41
CA CYS A 68 12.49 -0.89 8.99
C CYS A 68 13.95 -1.33 8.81
N ASN A 69 14.53 -1.10 7.65
CA ASN A 69 15.87 -1.59 7.35
C ASN A 69 16.97 -0.66 7.87
N TRP A 70 16.73 0.66 7.90
CA TRP A 70 17.78 1.65 8.13
C TRP A 70 17.64 2.46 9.41
N TYR A 71 16.43 2.63 9.93
CA TYR A 71 16.19 3.39 11.14
C TYR A 71 15.97 2.46 12.34
N TRP A 72 15.08 1.48 12.18
CA TRP A 72 14.69 0.56 13.25
C TRP A 72 15.87 -0.13 13.95
N PRO A 73 16.91 -0.63 13.26
CA PRO A 73 18.03 -1.32 13.91
C PRO A 73 18.89 -0.41 14.80
N HIS A 74 18.82 0.92 14.60
CA HIS A 74 19.60 1.90 15.34
C HIS A 74 18.89 2.42 16.59
N PHE A 75 17.61 2.07 16.79
CA PHE A 75 16.88 2.43 17.99
C PHE A 75 17.24 1.52 19.17
N ASN A 76 16.85 1.94 20.38
CA ASN A 76 17.15 1.20 21.60
C ASN A 76 16.58 -0.23 21.52
N SER A 77 17.48 -1.22 21.58
CA SER A 77 17.15 -2.66 21.48
C SER A 77 16.18 -3.16 22.55
N GLN A 78 16.05 -2.46 23.69
CA GLN A 78 15.06 -2.80 24.71
C GLN A 78 13.64 -2.41 24.30
N LEU A 79 13.48 -1.35 23.49
CA LEU A 79 12.19 -0.89 22.98
C LEU A 79 11.80 -1.66 21.72
N THR A 80 12.73 -1.84 20.78
CA THR A 80 12.47 -2.50 19.50
C THR A 80 12.19 -4.00 19.61
N LYS A 81 12.51 -4.63 20.75
CA LYS A 81 12.12 -6.02 21.05
C LYS A 81 10.68 -6.17 21.54
N LYS A 82 10.08 -5.10 22.08
CA LYS A 82 8.72 -5.12 22.64
C LYS A 82 7.68 -4.58 21.67
N LEU A 83 8.09 -3.67 20.80
CA LEU A 83 7.21 -2.96 19.88
C LEU A 83 7.37 -3.49 18.47
N ASP A 84 6.26 -3.51 17.75
CA ASP A 84 6.24 -3.85 16.33
C ASP A 84 6.59 -2.62 15.47
N PRO A 85 7.53 -2.73 14.51
CA PRO A 85 7.97 -1.58 13.70
C PRO A 85 6.86 -0.97 12.85
N SER A 86 5.94 -1.79 12.29
CA SER A 86 4.80 -1.30 11.51
C SER A 86 3.89 -0.43 12.37
N ARG A 87 3.58 -0.90 13.58
CA ARG A 87 2.76 -0.15 14.54
C ARG A 87 3.41 1.17 14.96
N VAL A 88 4.72 1.17 15.25
CA VAL A 88 5.44 2.38 15.64
C VAL A 88 5.45 3.40 14.50
N PHE A 89 5.78 2.98 13.29
CA PHE A 89 5.80 3.86 12.12
C PHE A 89 4.41 4.45 11.84
N SER A 90 3.37 3.62 11.96
CA SER A 90 1.97 4.02 11.82
C SER A 90 1.55 5.10 12.81
N GLU A 91 1.89 4.95 14.10
CA GLU A 91 1.61 5.96 15.12
C GLU A 91 2.37 7.27 14.85
N ILE A 92 3.63 7.20 14.40
CA ILE A 92 4.42 8.39 14.04
C ILE A 92 3.73 9.18 12.92
N ILE A 93 3.40 8.50 11.83
CA ILE A 93 2.87 9.13 10.60
C ILE A 93 1.41 9.55 10.78
N CYS A 94 0.55 8.67 11.30
CA CYS A 94 -0.90 8.90 11.34
C CYS A 94 -1.37 9.67 12.58
N GLN A 95 -0.73 9.50 13.74
CA GLN A 95 -1.17 10.12 14.99
C GLN A 95 -0.31 11.31 15.38
N ILE A 96 1.01 11.13 15.51
CA ILE A 96 1.92 12.17 15.99
C ILE A 96 2.03 13.32 14.97
N LYS A 97 2.23 13.00 13.68
CA LYS A 97 2.31 13.98 12.59
C LYS A 97 0.99 14.20 11.86
N GLY A 98 0.11 13.18 11.88
CA GLY A 98 -1.11 13.12 11.09
C GLY A 98 -2.42 13.37 11.86
N GLY A 99 -2.33 13.66 13.16
CA GLY A 99 -3.49 13.77 14.05
C GLY A 99 -4.40 14.98 13.76
N LEU A 100 -5.64 14.90 14.25
CA LEU A 100 -6.67 15.96 14.18
C LEU A 100 -6.40 17.16 15.10
N ILE A 101 -5.63 16.93 16.16
CA ILE A 101 -5.24 17.95 17.15
C ILE A 101 -3.76 18.13 16.91
N ILE A 102 -3.34 19.33 16.56
CA ILE A 102 -1.93 19.60 16.29
C ILE A 102 -1.56 20.89 17.03
N GLY A 103 -0.43 20.85 17.74
CA GLY A 103 0.23 22.06 18.22
C GLY A 103 0.75 22.91 17.05
N ASP A 104 1.19 24.13 17.34
CA ASP A 104 1.53 25.15 16.33
C ASP A 104 2.60 24.72 15.30
N ASN A 105 3.34 23.63 15.54
CA ASN A 105 4.46 23.16 14.71
C ASN A 105 4.13 21.95 13.80
N GLY A 106 2.87 21.57 13.62
CA GLY A 106 2.51 20.45 12.73
C GLY A 106 2.75 19.05 13.33
N LYS A 107 2.99 18.96 14.65
CA LYS A 107 3.27 17.72 15.40
C LYS A 107 2.57 17.78 16.77
N LEU A 108 2.12 16.64 17.29
CA LEU A 108 1.65 16.51 18.67
C LEU A 108 2.80 16.60 19.66
N SER A 109 2.58 17.28 20.79
CA SER A 109 3.52 17.23 21.92
C SER A 109 3.44 15.88 22.65
N LYS A 110 4.49 15.55 23.42
CA LYS A 110 4.52 14.31 24.23
C LYS A 110 3.28 14.19 25.13
N ASN A 111 2.91 15.27 25.81
CA ASN A 111 1.80 15.28 26.75
C ASN A 111 0.45 15.05 26.05
N GLU A 112 0.24 15.73 24.91
CA GLU A 112 -0.98 15.55 24.13
C GLU A 112 -1.08 14.12 23.59
N TYR A 113 0.00 13.57 23.04
CA TYR A 113 0.02 12.19 22.55
C TYR A 113 -0.24 11.16 23.66
N THR A 114 0.40 11.31 24.83
CA THR A 114 0.17 10.40 25.97
C THR A 114 -1.27 10.48 26.49
N SER A 115 -1.87 11.69 26.54
CA SER A 115 -3.27 11.88 26.95
C SER A 115 -4.28 11.19 26.04
N MET A 116 -3.89 10.85 24.79
CA MET A 116 -4.75 10.09 23.88
C MET A 116 -5.04 8.67 24.37
N SER A 117 -4.23 8.13 25.28
CA SER A 117 -4.50 6.83 25.91
C SER A 117 -5.80 6.82 26.74
N GLU A 118 -6.31 8.00 27.12
CA GLU A 118 -7.56 8.15 27.88
C GLU A 118 -8.81 8.02 26.99
N TYR A 119 -8.65 8.06 25.66
CA TYR A 119 -9.78 7.85 24.75
C TYR A 119 -10.20 6.38 24.77
N ARG A 120 -11.52 6.14 24.84
CA ARG A 120 -12.13 4.79 24.90
C ARG A 120 -11.74 3.87 23.74
N ALA A 121 -11.24 4.43 22.64
CA ALA A 121 -10.80 3.72 21.43
C ALA A 121 -9.28 3.46 21.39
N SER A 122 -8.51 3.94 22.37
CA SER A 122 -7.06 3.74 22.36
C SER A 122 -6.72 2.29 22.65
N THR A 123 -6.11 1.64 21.67
CA THR A 123 -5.54 0.30 21.77
C THR A 123 -4.17 0.27 22.48
N ILE A 124 -3.58 1.46 22.70
CA ILE A 124 -2.23 1.63 23.26
C ILE A 124 -2.31 2.42 24.58
N GLY A 125 -1.72 1.88 25.64
CA GLY A 125 -1.62 2.53 26.95
C GLY A 125 -0.62 3.68 26.98
N ALA A 126 -0.70 4.51 28.03
CA ALA A 126 0.15 5.70 28.20
C ALA A 126 1.65 5.37 28.16
N GLU A 127 2.09 4.32 28.85
CA GLU A 127 3.50 3.92 28.94
C GLU A 127 4.08 3.57 27.56
N VAL A 128 3.35 2.79 26.78
CA VAL A 128 3.77 2.41 25.42
C VAL A 128 3.79 3.63 24.49
N ARG A 129 2.86 4.57 24.64
CA ARG A 129 2.90 5.85 23.90
C ARG A 129 4.15 6.66 24.25
N GLU A 130 4.57 6.69 25.51
CA GLU A 130 5.82 7.35 25.88
C GLU A 130 7.05 6.72 25.22
N GLU A 131 7.10 5.38 25.17
CA GLU A 131 8.17 4.64 24.48
C GLU A 131 8.18 4.95 22.98
N ILE A 132 7.01 4.98 22.33
CA ILE A 132 6.86 5.34 20.92
C ILE A 132 7.32 6.78 20.67
N TYR A 133 6.95 7.72 21.55
CA TYR A 133 7.35 9.12 21.39
C TYR A 133 8.87 9.30 21.55
N HIS A 134 9.52 8.51 22.40
CA HIS A 134 10.98 8.50 22.50
C HIS A 134 11.64 7.97 21.21
N ILE A 135 11.08 6.93 20.59
CA ILE A 135 11.53 6.45 19.26
C ILE A 135 11.34 7.55 18.22
N PHE A 136 10.18 8.21 18.21
CA PHE A 136 9.88 9.32 17.32
C PHE A 136 10.92 10.45 17.40
N GLN A 137 11.33 10.85 18.61
CA GLN A 137 12.35 11.90 18.77
C GLN A 137 13.71 11.49 18.19
N ASN A 138 14.11 10.23 18.39
CA ASN A 138 15.36 9.71 17.81
C ASN A 138 15.26 9.60 16.27
N TYR A 139 14.11 9.15 15.77
CA TYR A 139 13.82 9.09 14.34
C TYR A 139 13.95 10.46 13.67
N GLU A 140 13.29 11.50 14.22
CA GLU A 140 13.39 12.86 13.70
C GLU A 140 14.81 13.41 13.72
N LYS A 141 15.58 13.11 14.77
CA LYS A 141 16.98 13.53 14.88
C LYS A 141 17.84 12.87 13.79
N MET A 142 17.76 11.54 13.65
CA MET A 142 18.51 10.81 12.64
C MET A 142 18.15 11.26 11.22
N LYS A 143 16.86 11.48 10.98
CA LYS A 143 16.36 11.95 9.69
C LYS A 143 16.93 13.32 9.33
N LEU A 144 16.95 14.26 10.30
CA LEU A 144 17.53 15.58 10.11
C LEU A 144 19.05 15.51 9.83
N GLU A 145 19.79 14.64 10.52
CA GLU A 145 21.22 14.43 10.29
C GLU A 145 21.51 13.88 8.88
N ARG A 146 20.58 13.12 8.30
CA ARG A 146 20.70 12.53 6.97
C ARG A 146 20.12 13.40 5.85
N GLY A 147 19.42 14.49 6.17
CA GLY A 147 18.71 15.31 5.18
C GLY A 147 17.57 14.59 4.48
N GLU A 148 17.01 13.55 5.09
CA GLU A 148 15.91 12.76 4.55
C GLU A 148 14.54 13.33 5.01
N TYR A 149 13.45 12.88 4.40
CA TYR A 149 12.10 13.31 4.77
C TYR A 149 11.11 12.16 4.70
N ASP A 150 10.00 12.25 5.43
CA ASP A 150 8.85 11.37 5.22
C ASP A 150 7.68 12.13 4.60
N LEU A 151 6.74 11.39 4.01
CA LEU A 151 5.58 11.98 3.34
C LEU A 151 4.78 12.94 4.23
N SER A 152 4.75 12.70 5.54
CA SER A 152 4.08 13.60 6.49
C SER A 152 4.81 14.92 6.69
N ASP A 153 6.14 14.98 6.56
CA ASP A 153 6.85 16.27 6.55
C ASP A 153 6.49 17.09 5.32
N PHE A 154 6.45 16.45 4.16
CA PHE A 154 6.08 17.10 2.91
C PHE A 154 4.64 17.65 2.96
N VAL A 155 3.69 16.84 3.42
CA VAL A 155 2.29 17.27 3.63
C VAL A 155 2.21 18.43 4.62
N ASN A 156 2.96 18.38 5.73
CA ASN A 156 2.94 19.45 6.73
C ASN A 156 3.56 20.75 6.21
N ASP A 157 4.62 20.69 5.42
CA ASP A 157 5.20 21.85 4.74
C ASP A 157 4.19 22.52 3.79
N ILE A 158 3.49 21.73 2.97
CA ILE A 158 2.42 22.24 2.09
C ILE A 158 1.34 22.93 2.91
N HIS A 159 0.89 22.33 4.00
CA HIS A 159 -0.11 22.94 4.90
C HIS A 159 0.35 24.31 5.44
N ILE A 160 1.62 24.43 5.85
CA ILE A 160 2.18 25.68 6.39
C ILE A 160 2.21 26.74 5.28
N ARG A 161 2.68 26.38 4.08
CA ARG A 161 2.73 27.31 2.95
C ARG A 161 1.34 27.78 2.52
N LEU A 162 0.36 26.87 2.39
CA LEU A 162 -1.02 27.21 2.01
C LEU A 162 -1.73 28.06 3.06
N LYS A 163 -1.47 27.83 4.35
CA LYS A 163 -2.05 28.64 5.43
C LYS A 163 -1.57 30.10 5.38
N ASN A 164 -0.35 30.32 4.92
CA ASN A 164 0.28 31.65 4.86
C ASN A 164 0.03 32.39 3.55
N GLN A 165 -0.51 31.72 2.53
CA GLN A 165 -0.88 32.34 1.25
C GLN A 165 -2.37 32.72 1.22
N HIS A 166 -2.73 33.67 0.36
CA HIS A 166 -4.13 33.95 0.06
C HIS A 166 -4.74 32.74 -0.66
N GLN A 167 -5.94 32.32 -0.25
CA GLN A 167 -6.63 31.14 -0.76
C GLN A 167 -6.80 31.21 -2.29
N HIS A 168 -6.06 30.36 -3.01
CA HIS A 168 -6.30 30.05 -4.41
C HIS A 168 -6.98 28.69 -4.46
N TYR A 169 -8.31 28.69 -4.52
CA TYR A 169 -9.06 27.47 -4.78
C TYR A 169 -8.75 27.01 -6.21
N LEU A 170 -8.28 25.77 -6.34
CA LEU A 170 -7.74 25.22 -7.58
C LEU A 170 -8.81 24.48 -8.39
N VAL A 171 -9.78 23.86 -7.69
CA VAL A 171 -10.84 23.06 -8.31
C VAL A 171 -12.17 23.25 -7.58
N ASP A 172 -13.27 23.01 -8.29
CA ASP A 172 -14.63 23.08 -7.74
C ASP A 172 -15.11 21.77 -7.10
N PHE A 173 -14.58 20.63 -7.56
CA PHE A 173 -14.97 19.29 -7.11
C PHE A 173 -13.76 18.40 -6.88
N VAL A 174 -13.81 17.62 -5.80
CA VAL A 174 -12.79 16.68 -5.38
C VAL A 174 -13.44 15.35 -5.06
N TYR A 175 -12.98 14.31 -5.75
CA TYR A 175 -13.38 12.92 -5.51
C TYR A 175 -12.16 12.19 -4.96
N VAL A 176 -12.32 11.53 -3.82
CA VAL A 176 -11.27 10.75 -3.18
C VAL A 176 -11.75 9.32 -3.05
N ASP A 177 -11.11 8.44 -3.80
CA ASP A 177 -11.32 7.01 -3.67
C ASP A 177 -10.37 6.41 -2.63
N GLU A 178 -10.75 5.27 -2.06
CA GLU A 178 -10.00 4.55 -1.02
C GLU A 178 -9.53 5.45 0.13
N VAL A 179 -10.40 6.34 0.60
CA VAL A 179 -10.09 7.37 1.63
C VAL A 179 -9.46 6.80 2.90
N GLN A 180 -9.71 5.54 3.20
CA GLN A 180 -9.16 4.85 4.37
C GLN A 180 -7.63 4.71 4.34
N ASP A 181 -7.01 4.85 3.18
CA ASP A 181 -5.56 4.77 3.00
C ASP A 181 -4.85 6.10 3.26
N LEU A 182 -5.62 7.17 3.41
CA LEU A 182 -5.10 8.50 3.69
C LEU A 182 -5.16 8.81 5.21
N PRO A 183 -4.05 9.27 5.81
CA PRO A 183 -4.09 9.95 7.10
C PRO A 183 -5.03 11.16 7.07
N LEU A 184 -5.70 11.45 8.19
CA LEU A 184 -6.67 12.57 8.26
C LEU A 184 -6.03 13.91 7.90
N ARG A 185 -4.75 14.10 8.25
CA ARG A 185 -3.99 15.28 7.88
C ARG A 185 -3.82 15.48 6.38
N HIS A 186 -3.71 14.39 5.63
CA HIS A 186 -3.61 14.40 4.17
C HIS A 186 -4.94 14.88 3.58
N ILE A 187 -6.06 14.32 4.05
CA ILE A 187 -7.41 14.77 3.70
C ILE A 187 -7.61 16.25 4.03
N GLY A 188 -7.05 16.72 5.14
CA GLY A 188 -7.11 18.12 5.55
C GLY A 188 -6.48 19.11 4.56
N LEU A 189 -5.59 18.68 3.65
CA LEU A 189 -5.07 19.57 2.60
C LEU A 189 -6.16 20.06 1.65
N LEU A 190 -7.19 19.23 1.45
CA LEU A 190 -8.24 19.47 0.46
C LEU A 190 -9.04 20.74 0.75
N LYS A 191 -9.05 21.24 1.99
CA LYS A 191 -9.71 22.50 2.37
C LYS A 191 -9.13 23.74 1.70
N TYR A 192 -7.87 23.67 1.26
CA TYR A 192 -7.23 24.77 0.54
C TYR A 192 -7.46 24.68 -0.96
N VAL A 193 -7.80 23.48 -1.44
CA VAL A 193 -7.90 23.17 -2.87
C VAL A 193 -9.29 23.45 -3.41
N CYS A 194 -10.34 23.11 -2.65
CA CYS A 194 -11.73 23.31 -3.06
C CYS A 194 -12.50 24.18 -2.07
N ARG A 195 -13.25 25.16 -2.60
CA ARG A 195 -14.09 26.08 -1.81
C ARG A 195 -15.46 25.49 -1.48
N ASN A 196 -15.98 24.63 -2.34
CA ASN A 196 -17.33 24.11 -2.27
C ASN A 196 -17.43 23.03 -1.18
N VAL A 197 -17.55 23.45 0.07
CA VAL A 197 -17.66 22.52 1.21
C VAL A 197 -19.02 21.79 1.21
N ASP A 198 -20.06 22.38 0.63
CA ASP A 198 -21.41 21.83 0.66
C ASP A 198 -21.59 20.63 -0.29
N GLU A 199 -21.04 20.72 -1.52
CA GLU A 199 -21.23 19.69 -2.56
C GLU A 199 -19.92 19.25 -3.25
N GLY A 200 -18.81 19.93 -2.99
CA GLY A 200 -17.56 19.75 -3.74
C GLY A 200 -16.71 18.56 -3.31
N PHE A 201 -17.12 17.77 -2.32
CA PHE A 201 -16.33 16.65 -1.80
C PHE A 201 -17.11 15.34 -1.78
N VAL A 202 -16.54 14.30 -2.40
CA VAL A 202 -17.04 12.93 -2.32
C VAL A 202 -15.91 12.01 -1.90
N PHE A 203 -16.13 11.26 -0.82
CA PHE A 203 -15.18 10.27 -0.29
C PHE A 203 -15.81 8.87 -0.38
N SER A 204 -15.10 7.94 -1.02
CA SER A 204 -15.44 6.50 -1.04
C SER A 204 -14.35 5.68 -0.35
N GLY A 205 -14.74 4.53 0.20
CA GLY A 205 -13.81 3.64 0.88
C GLY A 205 -14.49 2.52 1.66
N ASP A 206 -13.68 1.63 2.24
CA ASP A 206 -14.13 0.51 3.06
C ASP A 206 -13.29 0.37 4.34
N THR A 207 -13.94 0.59 5.49
CA THR A 207 -13.31 0.49 6.82
C THR A 207 -12.81 -0.90 7.19
N ALA A 208 -13.34 -1.96 6.57
CA ALA A 208 -12.87 -3.32 6.77
C ALA A 208 -11.59 -3.64 6.00
N GLN A 209 -11.29 -2.86 4.95
CA GLN A 209 -10.09 -3.01 4.11
C GLN A 209 -8.90 -2.16 4.57
N THR A 210 -8.93 -1.69 5.81
CA THR A 210 -7.81 -0.97 6.43
C THR A 210 -6.73 -1.97 6.84
N ILE A 211 -6.06 -2.56 5.84
CA ILE A 211 -4.91 -3.44 6.03
C ILE A 211 -3.62 -2.65 5.85
N GLY A 212 -2.63 -2.91 6.70
CA GLY A 212 -1.35 -2.19 6.72
C GLY A 212 -1.27 -1.15 7.82
N ARG A 213 -0.82 0.06 7.48
CA ARG A 213 -0.29 1.08 8.42
C ARG A 213 -1.35 1.86 9.23
N ARG A 214 -2.62 1.51 9.14
CA ARG A 214 -3.67 2.13 9.96
C ARG A 214 -4.81 1.16 10.18
N GLU A 215 -4.93 0.66 11.41
CA GLU A 215 -6.00 -0.27 11.79
C GLU A 215 -7.27 0.45 12.26
N ASP A 216 -7.20 1.76 12.53
CA ASP A 216 -8.24 2.52 13.25
C ASP A 216 -8.87 3.63 12.39
N PHE A 217 -9.10 3.39 11.09
CA PHE A 217 -9.85 4.34 10.25
C PHE A 217 -11.37 4.13 10.39
N ARG A 218 -12.10 5.24 10.54
CA ARG A 218 -13.57 5.30 10.46
C ARG A 218 -14.02 6.52 9.69
N PHE A 219 -15.16 6.40 9.01
CA PHE A 219 -15.82 7.53 8.37
C PHE A 219 -16.23 8.60 9.38
N GLU A 220 -16.54 8.22 10.61
CA GLU A 220 -16.84 9.18 11.67
C GLU A 220 -15.65 10.12 11.95
N ASP A 221 -14.42 9.65 11.80
CA ASP A 221 -13.23 10.50 11.99
C ASP A 221 -13.06 11.51 10.84
N VAL A 222 -13.42 11.13 9.61
CA VAL A 222 -13.48 12.05 8.45
C VAL A 222 -14.59 13.08 8.62
N ARG A 223 -15.78 12.68 9.09
CA ARG A 223 -16.88 13.60 9.41
C ARG A 223 -16.47 14.61 10.48
N ASN A 224 -15.77 14.14 11.52
CA ASN A 224 -15.22 15.00 12.56
C ASN A 224 -14.17 15.98 12.03
N LEU A 225 -13.32 15.56 11.09
CA LEU A 225 -12.37 16.43 10.40
C LEU A 225 -13.10 17.54 9.63
N PHE A 226 -14.10 17.18 8.83
CA PHE A 226 -14.90 18.14 8.06
C PHE A 226 -15.56 19.18 8.95
N TYR A 227 -16.20 18.72 10.04
CA TYR A 227 -16.84 19.62 10.99
C TYR A 227 -15.86 20.59 11.68
N LYS A 228 -14.64 20.14 11.98
CA LYS A 228 -13.64 20.95 12.71
C LYS A 228 -12.85 21.90 11.80
N GLU A 229 -12.45 21.44 10.62
CA GLU A 229 -11.49 22.15 9.76
C GLU A 229 -12.08 22.77 8.50
N PHE A 230 -13.19 22.22 7.96
CA PHE A 230 -13.78 22.70 6.70
C PHE A 230 -14.97 23.63 6.96
N ILE A 231 -15.79 23.32 7.97
CA ILE A 231 -16.95 24.15 8.33
C ILE A 231 -16.51 25.23 9.33
N ASN A 232 -16.59 26.50 8.91
CA ASN A 232 -16.39 27.62 9.82
C ASN A 232 -17.52 27.65 10.87
N ARG A 233 -17.17 27.71 12.18
CA ARG A 233 -18.11 27.70 13.34
C ARG A 233 -19.24 28.75 13.29
N LYS A 234 -19.22 29.68 12.33
CA LYS A 234 -20.22 30.73 12.14
C LYS A 234 -21.36 30.33 11.21
N GLU A 235 -21.17 29.31 10.37
CA GLU A 235 -22.19 28.80 9.44
C GLU A 235 -22.68 27.44 9.93
N LYS A 236 -23.99 27.23 9.90
CA LYS A 236 -24.63 25.94 10.24
C LYS A 236 -24.40 24.93 9.11
N GLY A 237 -23.15 24.55 8.87
CA GLY A 237 -22.82 23.49 7.92
C GLY A 237 -23.36 22.16 8.43
N HIS A 238 -24.04 21.41 7.55
CA HIS A 238 -24.53 20.07 7.84
C HIS A 238 -23.61 19.06 7.13
N VAL A 239 -22.96 18.18 7.90
CA VAL A 239 -22.21 17.08 7.30
C VAL A 239 -23.21 16.03 6.82
N SER A 240 -23.18 15.73 5.51
CA SER A 240 -24.05 14.73 4.88
C SER A 240 -24.01 13.38 5.62
N PRO A 241 -25.15 12.66 5.70
CA PRO A 241 -25.17 11.31 6.25
C PRO A 241 -24.34 10.37 5.38
N LEU A 242 -23.81 9.32 5.99
CA LEU A 242 -23.10 8.27 5.27
C LEU A 242 -24.04 7.57 4.30
N PHE A 243 -23.75 7.65 3.00
CA PHE A 243 -24.44 6.89 1.98
C PHE A 243 -23.79 5.51 1.84
N LYS A 244 -24.60 4.45 1.93
CA LYS A 244 -24.11 3.07 1.96
C LYS A 244 -24.49 2.38 0.65
N LEU A 245 -23.50 1.80 -0.03
CA LEU A 245 -23.71 0.94 -1.19
C LEU A 245 -23.81 -0.51 -0.72
N THR A 246 -25.00 -1.11 -0.80
CA THR A 246 -25.25 -2.46 -0.27
C THR A 246 -25.35 -3.54 -1.34
N GLN A 247 -25.32 -3.15 -2.62
CA GLN A 247 -25.43 -4.08 -3.75
C GLN A 247 -24.07 -4.27 -4.42
N ASN A 248 -23.57 -5.50 -4.41
CA ASN A 248 -22.31 -5.90 -5.01
C ASN A 248 -22.59 -6.63 -6.34
N PHE A 249 -22.00 -6.12 -7.42
CA PHE A 249 -22.17 -6.66 -8.78
C PHE A 249 -20.96 -7.49 -9.25
N ARG A 250 -19.89 -7.55 -8.45
CA ARG A 250 -18.59 -8.13 -8.84
C ARG A 250 -18.40 -9.53 -8.29
N THR A 251 -18.83 -9.73 -7.04
CA THR A 251 -18.56 -10.94 -6.26
C THR A 251 -19.83 -11.76 -6.04
N HIS A 252 -19.70 -13.08 -6.11
CA HIS A 252 -20.78 -14.01 -5.81
C HIS A 252 -21.24 -13.92 -4.35
N SER A 253 -22.56 -14.02 -4.12
CA SER A 253 -23.16 -13.91 -2.78
C SER A 253 -22.66 -14.95 -1.76
N SER A 254 -22.17 -16.11 -2.21
CA SER A 254 -21.57 -17.13 -1.34
C SER A 254 -20.27 -16.66 -0.70
N VAL A 255 -19.40 -15.99 -1.46
CA VAL A 255 -18.15 -15.38 -1.00
C VAL A 255 -18.46 -14.19 -0.08
N LEU A 256 -19.44 -13.35 -0.44
CA LEU A 256 -19.86 -12.21 0.40
C LEU A 256 -20.39 -12.66 1.77
N ARG A 257 -21.17 -13.74 1.83
CA ARG A 257 -21.62 -14.32 3.11
C ARG A 257 -20.45 -14.77 3.98
N LEU A 258 -19.38 -15.31 3.38
CA LEU A 258 -18.16 -15.63 4.10
C LEU A 258 -17.44 -14.37 4.58
N ALA A 259 -17.32 -13.33 3.76
CA ALA A 259 -16.73 -12.05 4.16
C ALA A 259 -17.51 -11.41 5.33
N GLN A 260 -18.84 -11.41 5.26
CA GLN A 260 -19.72 -10.92 6.32
C GLN A 260 -19.54 -11.66 7.65
N SER A 261 -19.18 -12.95 7.60
CA SER A 261 -18.88 -13.73 8.81
C SER A 261 -17.64 -13.21 9.55
N VAL A 262 -16.68 -12.62 8.82
CA VAL A 262 -15.49 -11.98 9.38
C VAL A 262 -15.84 -10.60 9.94
N ILE A 263 -16.66 -9.82 9.23
CA ILE A 263 -17.19 -8.54 9.72
C ILE A 263 -17.95 -8.73 11.03
N THR A 264 -18.74 -9.80 11.15
CA THR A 264 -19.47 -10.13 12.38
C THR A 264 -18.54 -10.36 13.57
N LEU A 265 -17.37 -10.97 13.35
CA LEU A 265 -16.35 -11.14 14.39
C LEU A 265 -15.69 -9.79 14.73
N LEU A 266 -15.41 -8.94 13.73
CA LEU A 266 -14.89 -7.58 13.94
C LEU A 266 -15.86 -6.74 14.78
N HIS A 267 -17.16 -6.74 14.47
CA HIS A 267 -18.17 -6.03 15.28
C HIS A 267 -18.27 -6.55 16.71
N TYR A 268 -18.07 -7.85 16.93
CA TYR A 268 -18.14 -8.45 18.26
C TYR A 268 -16.90 -8.14 19.12
N TYR A 269 -15.69 -8.33 18.57
CA TYR A 269 -14.44 -8.16 19.33
C TYR A 269 -13.92 -6.71 19.32
N PHE A 270 -14.16 -5.96 18.24
CA PHE A 270 -13.60 -4.64 17.99
C PHE A 270 -14.64 -3.64 17.47
N PRO A 271 -15.73 -3.39 18.21
CA PRO A 271 -16.81 -2.49 17.76
C PRO A 271 -16.37 -1.04 17.51
N GLN A 272 -15.21 -0.64 18.03
CA GLN A 272 -14.69 0.72 17.88
C GLN A 272 -13.72 0.89 16.69
N SER A 273 -13.29 -0.20 16.04
CA SER A 273 -12.29 -0.17 14.96
C SER A 273 -12.88 -0.29 13.55
N ILE A 274 -14.21 -0.38 13.44
CA ILE A 274 -14.93 -0.53 12.17
C ILE A 274 -16.29 0.15 12.30
N ASP A 275 -16.76 0.75 11.21
CA ASP A 275 -18.11 1.31 11.16
C ASP A 275 -19.17 0.20 11.04
N ILE A 276 -20.36 0.43 11.59
CA ILE A 276 -21.49 -0.50 11.48
C ILE A 276 -22.20 -0.24 10.15
N LEU A 277 -21.80 -1.00 9.14
CA LEU A 277 -22.36 -0.97 7.79
C LEU A 277 -23.39 -2.10 7.59
N GLU A 278 -24.31 -1.89 6.65
CA GLU A 278 -25.27 -2.91 6.26
C GLU A 278 -24.57 -3.99 5.44
N SER A 279 -25.03 -5.25 5.58
CA SER A 279 -24.42 -6.37 4.86
C SER A 279 -24.62 -6.25 3.36
N GLU A 280 -23.55 -6.49 2.61
CA GLU A 280 -23.61 -6.52 1.15
C GLU A 280 -24.45 -7.70 0.64
N THR A 281 -25.18 -7.45 -0.43
CA THR A 281 -25.96 -8.44 -1.17
C THR A 281 -25.52 -8.48 -2.62
N SER A 282 -25.51 -9.66 -3.22
CA SER A 282 -25.21 -9.84 -4.64
C SER A 282 -26.37 -10.54 -5.32
N VAL A 283 -26.63 -10.14 -6.56
CA VAL A 283 -27.66 -10.74 -7.41
C VAL A 283 -27.23 -12.13 -7.88
N THR A 284 -25.91 -12.36 -8.00
CA THR A 284 -25.36 -13.60 -8.51
C THR A 284 -25.12 -14.60 -7.38
N CYS A 285 -25.81 -15.73 -7.43
CA CYS A 285 -25.58 -16.86 -6.54
C CYS A 285 -24.45 -17.73 -7.11
N GLY A 286 -23.33 -17.81 -6.40
CA GLY A 286 -22.17 -18.60 -6.79
C GLY A 286 -21.99 -19.88 -5.97
N VAL A 287 -20.96 -20.65 -6.33
CA VAL A 287 -20.52 -21.83 -5.58
C VAL A 287 -20.03 -21.41 -4.19
N ALA A 288 -20.28 -22.24 -3.17
CA ALA A 288 -19.78 -22.00 -1.83
C ALA A 288 -18.24 -22.06 -1.79
N PRO A 289 -17.56 -21.20 -1.01
CA PRO A 289 -16.13 -21.33 -0.77
C PRO A 289 -15.76 -22.72 -0.26
N VAL A 290 -14.61 -23.23 -0.67
CA VAL A 290 -14.18 -24.61 -0.40
C VAL A 290 -12.97 -24.62 0.52
N LEU A 291 -13.05 -25.39 1.60
CA LEU A 291 -11.91 -25.78 2.43
C LEU A 291 -11.28 -27.03 1.81
N LEU A 292 -10.06 -26.90 1.34
CA LEU A 292 -9.30 -28.00 0.76
C LEU A 292 -8.55 -28.75 1.86
N LYS A 293 -8.72 -30.07 1.89
CA LYS A 293 -7.99 -30.97 2.80
C LYS A 293 -7.03 -31.85 2.00
N PRO A 294 -5.80 -32.06 2.48
CA PRO A 294 -4.94 -33.08 1.90
C PRO A 294 -5.56 -34.47 2.09
N MET A 295 -5.27 -35.39 1.17
CA MET A 295 -5.73 -36.77 1.27
C MET A 295 -5.17 -37.44 2.54
N PRO A 296 -5.95 -38.27 3.25
CA PRO A 296 -5.46 -39.01 4.41
C PRO A 296 -4.23 -39.85 4.06
N GLY A 297 -3.09 -39.59 4.70
CA GLY A 297 -1.83 -40.30 4.48
C GLY A 297 -0.91 -39.71 3.40
N ALA A 298 -1.27 -38.57 2.81
CA ALA A 298 -0.35 -37.79 1.98
C ALA A 298 0.60 -36.98 2.88
N ASP A 299 1.90 -37.31 2.86
CA ASP A 299 2.96 -36.50 3.48
C ASP A 299 3.35 -35.30 2.59
N GLU A 300 2.79 -35.21 1.38
CA GLU A 300 3.09 -34.16 0.42
C GLU A 300 2.27 -32.89 0.68
N ASN A 301 2.93 -31.75 0.53
CA ASN A 301 2.30 -30.46 0.66
C ASN A 301 1.18 -30.31 -0.40
N ALA A 302 -0.02 -29.90 0.01
CA ALA A 302 -1.19 -29.72 -0.85
C ALA A 302 -0.91 -28.90 -2.11
N ILE A 303 -0.01 -27.92 -2.03
CA ILE A 303 0.37 -27.10 -3.18
C ILE A 303 1.18 -27.89 -4.23
N ILE A 304 1.96 -28.88 -3.80
CA ILE A 304 2.66 -29.80 -4.68
C ILE A 304 1.65 -30.70 -5.38
N THR A 305 0.59 -31.17 -4.71
CA THR A 305 -0.45 -31.95 -5.39
C THR A 305 -1.19 -31.12 -6.45
N ILE A 306 -1.49 -29.85 -6.17
CA ILE A 306 -2.20 -28.97 -7.12
C ILE A 306 -1.34 -28.65 -8.37
N PHE A 307 -0.01 -28.52 -8.22
CA PHE A 307 0.89 -28.04 -9.29
C PHE A 307 1.97 -29.05 -9.74
N GLY A 308 2.10 -30.19 -9.08
CA GLY A 308 3.21 -31.15 -9.23
C GLY A 308 3.03 -32.11 -10.39
N ASN A 309 1.79 -32.47 -10.73
CA ASN A 309 1.47 -33.44 -11.79
C ASN A 309 1.37 -32.82 -13.20
N SER A 310 1.81 -31.58 -13.38
CA SER A 310 1.89 -30.95 -14.70
C SER A 310 3.10 -31.50 -15.49
N GLU A 311 3.06 -32.75 -15.92
CA GLU A 311 3.98 -33.22 -16.95
C GLU A 311 3.78 -32.35 -18.20
N SER A 312 4.88 -31.77 -18.68
CA SER A 312 4.94 -30.93 -19.86
C SER A 312 4.61 -31.71 -21.14
N THR A 313 3.34 -32.02 -21.35
CA THR A 313 2.83 -32.51 -22.63
C THR A 313 2.75 -31.33 -23.60
N GLY A 314 3.84 -31.10 -24.35
CA GLY A 314 3.86 -30.16 -25.47
C GLY A 314 4.35 -28.74 -25.18
N GLY A 315 5.19 -28.53 -24.16
CA GLY A 315 5.88 -27.24 -23.94
C GLY A 315 5.01 -26.11 -23.38
N LYS A 316 3.73 -26.35 -23.08
CA LYS A 316 2.84 -25.39 -22.42
C LYS A 316 2.81 -25.68 -20.92
N ILE A 317 3.27 -24.73 -20.11
CA ILE A 317 3.24 -24.83 -18.65
C ILE A 317 1.76 -24.84 -18.21
N ILE A 318 1.26 -25.98 -17.73
CA ILE A 318 -0.09 -26.12 -17.18
C ILE A 318 -0.06 -25.58 -15.74
N GLY A 319 -0.94 -24.63 -15.45
CA GLY A 319 -0.99 -23.91 -14.18
C GLY A 319 -2.21 -22.99 -14.11
N PHE A 320 -2.23 -22.08 -13.15
CA PHE A 320 -3.32 -21.13 -12.99
C PHE A 320 -3.34 -20.09 -14.13
N GLY A 321 -4.55 -19.69 -14.52
CA GLY A 321 -4.78 -18.65 -15.54
C GLY A 321 -4.46 -17.24 -15.05
N ALA A 322 -4.63 -16.26 -15.95
CA ALA A 322 -4.37 -14.84 -15.70
C ALA A 322 -5.28 -14.24 -14.61
N GLU A 323 -6.49 -14.76 -14.47
CA GLU A 323 -7.49 -14.31 -13.48
C GLU A 323 -7.54 -15.21 -12.23
N GLN A 324 -6.52 -16.06 -12.05
CA GLN A 324 -6.40 -16.98 -10.91
C GLN A 324 -5.12 -16.66 -10.13
N VAL A 325 -5.26 -16.47 -8.81
CA VAL A 325 -4.14 -16.06 -7.95
C VAL A 325 -4.03 -16.92 -6.70
N ILE A 326 -2.79 -17.10 -6.23
CA ILE A 326 -2.49 -17.63 -4.91
C ILE A 326 -2.21 -16.44 -3.98
N LEU A 327 -3.04 -16.30 -2.95
CA LEU A 327 -2.83 -15.31 -1.90
C LEU A 327 -2.17 -15.96 -0.69
N VAL A 328 -1.09 -15.34 -0.25
CA VAL A 328 -0.34 -15.72 0.95
C VAL A 328 -0.27 -14.55 1.91
N ARG A 329 -0.01 -14.84 3.18
CA ARG A 329 -0.03 -13.82 4.23
C ARG A 329 1.15 -12.84 4.15
N ASP A 330 2.37 -13.34 3.96
CA ASP A 330 3.60 -12.54 3.98
C ASP A 330 4.61 -12.96 2.91
N GLU A 331 5.69 -12.17 2.80
CA GLU A 331 6.78 -12.40 1.85
C GLU A 331 7.56 -13.71 2.09
N SER A 332 7.58 -14.22 3.32
CA SER A 332 8.24 -15.49 3.62
C SER A 332 7.45 -16.64 3.01
N ALA A 333 6.14 -16.67 3.23
CA ALA A 333 5.22 -17.62 2.63
C ALA A 333 5.21 -17.51 1.09
N LYS A 334 5.29 -16.28 0.54
CA LYS A 334 5.39 -16.05 -0.90
C LYS A 334 6.63 -16.70 -1.51
N LYS A 335 7.79 -16.52 -0.89
CA LYS A 335 9.06 -17.14 -1.33
C LYS A 335 9.00 -18.66 -1.25
N GLU A 336 8.45 -19.19 -0.16
CA GLU A 336 8.27 -20.63 0.01
C GLU A 336 7.41 -21.24 -1.10
N VAL A 337 6.22 -20.67 -1.34
CA VAL A 337 5.32 -21.11 -2.42
C VAL A 337 5.98 -20.97 -3.79
N SER A 338 6.68 -19.86 -4.03
CA SER A 338 7.40 -19.63 -5.29
C SER A 338 8.49 -20.68 -5.53
N ASN A 339 9.14 -21.19 -4.48
CA ASN A 339 10.13 -22.27 -4.62
C ASN A 339 9.49 -23.61 -5.02
N TYR A 340 8.27 -23.87 -4.58
CA TYR A 340 7.54 -25.10 -4.93
C TYR A 340 6.98 -25.07 -6.35
N ILE A 341 6.34 -23.97 -6.75
CA ILE A 341 5.58 -23.92 -8.02
C ILE A 341 6.28 -23.16 -9.14
N GLY A 342 7.33 -22.38 -8.83
CA GLY A 342 8.02 -21.54 -9.80
C GLY A 342 7.08 -20.53 -10.48
N ARG A 343 7.12 -20.47 -11.82
CA ARG A 343 6.36 -19.54 -12.68
C ARG A 343 5.04 -20.13 -13.19
N LYS A 344 4.37 -20.96 -12.39
CA LYS A 344 3.12 -21.67 -12.75
C LYS A 344 1.84 -20.90 -12.40
N ALA A 345 1.90 -19.93 -11.50
CA ALA A 345 0.74 -19.16 -11.05
C ALA A 345 1.16 -17.74 -10.63
N LEU A 346 0.19 -16.82 -10.56
CA LEU A 346 0.36 -15.54 -9.91
C LEU A 346 0.37 -15.74 -8.40
N ILE A 347 1.39 -15.25 -7.71
CA ILE A 347 1.52 -15.33 -6.25
C ILE A 347 1.66 -13.91 -5.70
N LEU A 348 0.73 -13.50 -4.85
CA LEU A 348 0.74 -12.19 -4.22
C LEU A 348 0.54 -12.33 -2.71
N THR A 349 1.16 -11.44 -1.94
CA THR A 349 0.73 -11.28 -0.54
C THR A 349 -0.64 -10.61 -0.50
N ILE A 350 -1.37 -10.80 0.60
CA ILE A 350 -2.67 -10.13 0.79
C ILE A 350 -2.53 -8.61 0.68
N ALA A 351 -1.44 -8.04 1.22
CA ALA A 351 -1.16 -6.62 1.11
C ALA A 351 -0.92 -6.16 -0.34
N GLU A 352 -0.21 -6.96 -1.14
CA GLU A 352 0.00 -6.67 -2.57
C GLU A 352 -1.25 -6.83 -3.42
N SER A 353 -2.18 -7.69 -3.01
CA SER A 353 -3.44 -7.92 -3.72
C SER A 353 -4.50 -6.83 -3.50
N LYS A 354 -4.24 -5.89 -2.58
CA LYS A 354 -5.17 -4.79 -2.31
C LYS A 354 -5.35 -3.93 -3.56
N GLY A 355 -6.60 -3.59 -3.87
CA GLY A 355 -6.94 -2.90 -5.13
C GLY A 355 -7.11 -3.84 -6.33
N LEU A 356 -6.65 -5.09 -6.24
CA LEU A 356 -6.76 -6.07 -7.32
C LEU A 356 -7.94 -7.02 -7.17
N GLU A 357 -8.52 -7.35 -8.33
CA GLU A 357 -9.62 -8.27 -8.64
C GLU A 357 -9.17 -9.62 -9.19
N PHE A 358 -9.64 -10.77 -8.70
CA PHE A 358 -9.41 -12.06 -9.38
C PHE A 358 -10.70 -12.88 -9.48
N GLN A 359 -10.86 -13.64 -10.58
CA GLN A 359 -11.98 -14.57 -10.70
C GLN A 359 -11.91 -15.65 -9.64
N ASP A 360 -10.75 -16.31 -9.53
CA ASP A 360 -10.54 -17.37 -8.55
C ASP A 360 -9.33 -17.08 -7.66
N VAL A 361 -9.47 -17.39 -6.37
CA VAL A 361 -8.43 -17.18 -5.36
C VAL A 361 -8.18 -18.46 -4.59
N LEU A 362 -6.90 -18.83 -4.47
CA LEU A 362 -6.43 -19.84 -3.52
C LEU A 362 -5.75 -19.11 -2.35
N LEU A 363 -6.39 -19.09 -1.19
CA LEU A 363 -5.79 -18.61 0.05
C LEU A 363 -5.00 -19.75 0.71
N TYR A 364 -3.68 -19.60 0.76
CA TYR A 364 -2.77 -20.67 1.20
C TYR A 364 -2.04 -20.30 2.50
N ASN A 365 -2.10 -21.22 3.49
CA ASN A 365 -1.42 -21.15 4.79
C ASN A 365 -1.58 -19.82 5.55
N PHE A 366 -2.77 -19.22 5.48
CA PHE A 366 -3.03 -17.96 6.16
C PHE A 366 -2.93 -18.10 7.69
N PHE A 367 -3.54 -19.13 8.25
CA PHE A 367 -3.59 -19.33 9.70
C PHE A 367 -2.26 -19.87 10.24
N GLU A 368 -1.58 -20.71 9.47
CA GLU A 368 -0.27 -21.24 9.84
C GLU A 368 0.83 -20.16 9.84
N SER A 369 0.85 -19.29 8.83
CA SER A 369 1.76 -18.14 8.81
C SER A 369 1.37 -17.04 9.79
N SER A 370 0.24 -17.16 10.51
CA SER A 370 -0.23 -16.15 11.44
C SER A 370 0.55 -16.11 12.76
N PRO A 371 0.93 -14.92 13.27
CA PRO A 371 1.60 -14.78 14.56
C PRO A 371 0.68 -15.13 15.73
N LEU A 372 -0.65 -15.15 15.51
CA LEU A 372 -1.63 -15.49 16.54
C LEU A 372 -1.56 -16.96 16.97
N ARG A 373 -1.29 -17.88 16.03
CA ARG A 373 -1.25 -19.33 16.28
C ARG A 373 -2.44 -19.79 17.15
N ASN A 374 -2.18 -20.25 18.37
CA ASN A 374 -3.19 -20.72 19.33
C ASN A 374 -4.20 -19.66 19.80
N GLN A 375 -3.93 -18.37 19.58
CA GLN A 375 -4.85 -17.29 19.97
C GLN A 375 -6.15 -17.28 19.14
N TRP A 376 -6.16 -17.89 17.94
CA TRP A 376 -7.37 -18.07 17.14
C TRP A 376 -8.48 -18.82 17.89
N ARG A 377 -8.14 -19.62 18.91
CA ARG A 377 -9.11 -20.31 19.79
C ARG A 377 -10.07 -19.37 20.51
N VAL A 378 -9.78 -18.07 20.61
CA VAL A 378 -10.72 -17.10 21.18
C VAL A 378 -12.05 -17.06 20.42
N ILE A 379 -12.08 -17.41 19.13
CA ILE A 379 -13.30 -17.52 18.33
C ILE A 379 -14.32 -18.50 18.95
N TYR A 380 -13.86 -19.51 19.67
CA TYR A 380 -14.75 -20.44 20.37
C TYR A 380 -15.58 -19.77 21.47
N LYS A 381 -15.12 -18.64 22.05
CA LYS A 381 -15.93 -17.83 22.96
C LYS A 381 -17.20 -17.33 22.26
N PHE A 382 -17.03 -16.75 21.08
CA PHE A 382 -18.14 -16.27 20.25
C PHE A 382 -19.09 -17.40 19.85
N LEU A 383 -18.55 -18.58 19.50
CA LEU A 383 -19.36 -19.75 19.20
C LEU A 383 -20.14 -20.26 20.41
N ASN A 384 -19.52 -20.28 21.59
CA ASN A 384 -20.13 -20.77 22.81
C ASN A 384 -21.28 -19.88 23.27
N GLU A 385 -21.13 -18.56 23.16
CA GLU A 385 -22.21 -17.60 23.44
C GLU A 385 -23.40 -17.75 22.46
N ARG A 386 -23.18 -18.34 21.28
CA ARG A 386 -24.23 -18.70 20.31
C ARG A 386 -24.72 -20.14 20.43
N GLY A 387 -24.38 -20.83 21.52
CA GLY A 387 -24.90 -22.17 21.86
C GLY A 387 -24.01 -23.35 21.46
N ALA A 388 -22.77 -23.13 20.99
CA ALA A 388 -21.84 -24.23 20.75
C ALA A 388 -21.22 -24.73 22.07
N GLN A 389 -21.37 -26.01 22.41
CA GLN A 389 -20.76 -26.58 23.62
C GLN A 389 -19.26 -26.84 23.40
N VAL A 390 -18.43 -25.80 23.56
CA VAL A 390 -16.96 -25.93 23.47
C VAL A 390 -16.37 -25.93 24.87
N LEU A 391 -15.62 -26.98 25.21
CA LEU A 391 -15.19 -27.27 26.58
C LEU A 391 -14.10 -26.33 27.12
N SER A 392 -13.25 -25.74 26.26
CA SER A 392 -12.13 -24.90 26.70
C SER A 392 -11.68 -23.89 25.64
N PHE A 393 -11.72 -22.60 25.99
CA PHE A 393 -11.27 -21.49 25.16
C PHE A 393 -10.78 -20.30 26.01
N PRO A 394 -9.84 -19.48 25.51
CA PRO A 394 -9.33 -18.32 26.24
C PRO A 394 -10.38 -17.21 26.32
N SER A 395 -10.31 -16.39 27.37
CA SER A 395 -11.07 -15.14 27.45
C SER A 395 -10.44 -14.09 26.54
N PHE A 396 -11.28 -13.29 25.88
CA PHE A 396 -10.81 -12.14 25.10
C PHE A 396 -10.26 -11.05 26.02
N SER A 397 -9.08 -10.54 25.67
CA SER A 397 -8.50 -9.32 26.22
C SER A 397 -7.81 -8.52 25.11
N VAL A 398 -7.99 -7.21 25.13
CA VAL A 398 -7.47 -6.29 24.09
C VAL A 398 -5.94 -6.37 24.01
N GLU A 399 -5.27 -6.46 25.16
CA GLU A 399 -3.80 -6.55 25.25
C GLU A 399 -3.25 -7.83 24.60
N ARG A 400 -3.89 -8.98 24.84
CA ARG A 400 -3.42 -10.27 24.29
C ARG A 400 -3.78 -10.44 22.83
N HIS A 401 -4.95 -9.94 22.42
CA HIS A 401 -5.50 -10.13 21.09
C HIS A 401 -5.42 -8.85 20.24
N SER A 402 -4.44 -8.00 20.52
CA SER A 402 -4.24 -6.72 19.79
C SER A 402 -4.06 -6.95 18.29
N VAL A 403 -3.42 -8.06 17.92
CA VAL A 403 -3.17 -8.48 16.52
C VAL A 403 -4.41 -9.13 15.87
N LEU A 404 -5.42 -9.56 16.64
CA LEU A 404 -6.59 -10.23 16.07
C LEU A 404 -7.42 -9.33 15.16
N CYS A 405 -7.49 -8.03 15.45
CA CYS A 405 -8.18 -7.08 14.59
C CYS A 405 -7.54 -7.02 13.20
N SER A 406 -6.21 -6.88 13.14
CA SER A 406 -5.49 -6.76 11.87
C SER A 406 -5.55 -8.05 11.05
N GLU A 407 -5.47 -9.21 11.71
CA GLU A 407 -5.60 -10.52 11.07
C GLU A 407 -7.00 -10.75 10.48
N LEU A 408 -8.05 -10.37 11.21
CA LEU A 408 -9.42 -10.44 10.70
C LEU A 408 -9.60 -9.50 9.49
N LYS A 409 -9.02 -8.29 9.52
CA LYS A 409 -9.04 -7.37 8.38
C LYS A 409 -8.27 -7.91 7.17
N GLN A 410 -7.08 -8.51 7.38
CA GLN A 410 -6.33 -9.17 6.31
C GLN A 410 -7.13 -10.33 5.69
N LEU A 411 -7.76 -11.15 6.53
CA LEU A 411 -8.61 -12.23 6.07
C LEU A 411 -9.82 -11.73 5.27
N TYR A 412 -10.43 -10.61 5.71
CA TYR A 412 -11.51 -9.96 4.98
C TYR A 412 -11.04 -9.46 3.60
N VAL A 413 -9.87 -8.79 3.52
CA VAL A 413 -9.31 -8.35 2.24
C VAL A 413 -9.06 -9.54 1.32
N ALA A 414 -8.43 -10.61 1.82
CA ALA A 414 -8.15 -11.81 1.04
C ALA A 414 -9.42 -12.43 0.42
N ILE A 415 -10.51 -12.53 1.20
CA ILE A 415 -11.80 -13.06 0.73
C ILE A 415 -12.42 -12.13 -0.31
N THR A 416 -12.36 -10.81 -0.11
CA THR A 416 -12.97 -9.83 -1.02
C THR A 416 -12.21 -9.65 -2.33
N ARG A 417 -10.98 -10.20 -2.47
CA ARG A 417 -10.30 -10.25 -3.77
C ARG A 417 -10.93 -11.24 -4.74
N THR A 418 -11.79 -12.14 -4.24
CA THR A 418 -12.42 -13.18 -5.05
C THR A 418 -13.73 -12.70 -5.66
N ARG A 419 -13.88 -12.91 -6.98
CA ARG A 419 -15.15 -12.67 -7.68
C ARG A 419 -16.03 -13.92 -7.77
N GLN A 420 -15.45 -15.09 -8.07
CA GLN A 420 -16.20 -16.32 -8.35
C GLN A 420 -15.95 -17.47 -7.37
N LYS A 421 -14.72 -18.03 -7.32
CA LYS A 421 -14.39 -19.21 -6.51
C LYS A 421 -13.28 -18.92 -5.52
N LEU A 422 -13.52 -19.25 -4.26
CA LEU A 422 -12.53 -19.14 -3.19
C LEU A 422 -12.19 -20.55 -2.69
N TRP A 423 -10.91 -20.90 -2.77
CA TRP A 423 -10.34 -22.07 -2.13
C TRP A 423 -9.47 -21.64 -0.95
N ILE A 424 -9.59 -22.34 0.17
CA ILE A 424 -8.76 -22.11 1.35
C ILE A 424 -8.05 -23.42 1.68
N CYS A 425 -6.73 -23.37 1.72
CA CYS A 425 -5.87 -24.52 1.95
C CYS A 425 -4.88 -24.21 3.07
N GLU A 426 -4.77 -25.10 4.04
CA GLU A 426 -3.80 -25.01 5.14
C GLU A 426 -3.04 -26.34 5.22
N SER A 427 -1.72 -26.29 5.40
CA SER A 427 -0.89 -27.49 5.59
C SER A 427 -1.20 -28.16 6.93
N SER A 428 -1.47 -27.37 7.98
CA SER A 428 -1.92 -27.86 9.28
C SER A 428 -3.29 -27.29 9.69
N GLU A 429 -4.16 -28.16 10.19
CA GLU A 429 -5.46 -27.75 10.73
C GLU A 429 -5.39 -27.20 12.16
N GLU A 430 -4.24 -27.31 12.85
CA GLU A 430 -4.13 -26.98 14.28
C GLU A 430 -4.59 -25.55 14.62
N TYR A 431 -4.15 -24.57 13.83
CA TYR A 431 -4.45 -23.15 14.07
C TYR A 431 -5.69 -22.65 13.34
N SER A 432 -6.06 -23.27 12.23
CA SER A 432 -7.21 -22.87 11.39
C SER A 432 -8.54 -23.43 11.90
N GLU A 433 -8.51 -24.51 12.69
CA GLU A 433 -9.71 -25.21 13.15
C GLU A 433 -10.75 -24.30 13.84
N PRO A 434 -10.40 -23.35 14.73
CA PRO A 434 -11.41 -22.46 15.34
C PRO A 434 -12.23 -21.68 14.31
N MET A 435 -11.61 -21.24 13.22
CA MET A 435 -12.28 -20.52 12.15
C MET A 435 -13.05 -21.47 11.22
N PHE A 436 -12.47 -22.64 10.91
CA PHE A 436 -13.13 -23.63 10.07
C PHE A 436 -14.38 -24.20 10.74
N ASP A 437 -14.34 -24.45 12.05
CA ASP A 437 -15.49 -24.88 12.82
C ASP A 437 -16.60 -23.84 12.82
N TYR A 438 -16.24 -22.56 12.99
CA TYR A 438 -17.21 -21.47 12.87
C TYR A 438 -17.89 -21.45 11.51
N ARG A 439 -17.12 -21.58 10.43
CA ARG A 439 -17.62 -21.55 9.06
C ARG A 439 -18.45 -22.78 8.70
N ARG A 440 -18.04 -23.97 9.14
CA ARG A 440 -18.79 -25.22 8.94
C ARG A 440 -20.12 -25.21 9.68
N ARG A 441 -20.14 -24.81 10.96
CA ARG A 441 -21.37 -24.69 11.76
C ARG A 441 -22.33 -23.66 11.19
N SER A 442 -21.79 -22.58 10.63
CA SER A 442 -22.57 -21.53 9.95
C SER A 442 -22.98 -21.91 8.51
N LYS A 443 -22.59 -23.09 8.01
CA LYS A 443 -22.85 -23.59 6.64
C LYS A 443 -22.40 -22.61 5.55
N LEU A 444 -21.25 -21.96 5.76
CA LEU A 444 -20.69 -20.97 4.85
C LEU A 444 -19.71 -21.58 3.83
N VAL A 445 -19.19 -22.77 4.10
CA VAL A 445 -18.14 -23.42 3.31
C VAL A 445 -18.47 -24.88 3.03
N GLN A 446 -17.91 -25.41 1.94
CA GLN A 446 -17.82 -26.84 1.66
C GLN A 446 -16.43 -27.37 2.01
N THR A 447 -16.28 -28.68 2.14
CA THR A 447 -14.99 -29.31 2.41
C THR A 447 -14.74 -30.38 1.37
N TRP A 448 -13.65 -30.25 0.61
CA TRP A 448 -13.26 -31.18 -0.45
C TRP A 448 -11.84 -31.69 -0.17
N GLU A 449 -11.59 -32.94 -0.55
CA GLU A 449 -10.25 -33.53 -0.53
C GLU A 449 -9.54 -33.20 -1.84
N ILE A 450 -8.24 -32.91 -1.77
CA ILE A 450 -7.43 -32.61 -2.95
C ILE A 450 -7.05 -33.92 -3.63
N ASP A 451 -7.70 -34.20 -4.76
CA ASP A 451 -7.29 -35.24 -5.70
C ASP A 451 -6.81 -34.63 -7.04
N ASP A 452 -6.20 -35.46 -7.89
CA ASP A 452 -5.70 -35.01 -9.20
C ASP A 452 -6.82 -34.44 -10.08
N SER A 453 -8.03 -34.98 -10.00
CA SER A 453 -9.18 -34.53 -10.78
C SER A 453 -9.57 -33.09 -10.40
N LEU A 454 -9.64 -32.80 -9.10
CA LEU A 454 -9.92 -31.48 -8.57
C LEU A 454 -8.79 -30.49 -8.90
N ALA A 455 -7.52 -30.91 -8.75
CA ALA A 455 -6.37 -30.09 -9.12
C ALA A 455 -6.42 -29.67 -10.59
N HIS A 456 -6.76 -30.59 -11.51
CA HIS A 456 -6.95 -30.26 -12.93
C HIS A 456 -8.16 -29.35 -13.15
N ALA A 457 -9.27 -29.57 -12.44
CA ALA A 457 -10.47 -28.74 -12.55
C ALA A 457 -10.28 -27.31 -12.00
N MET A 458 -9.31 -27.11 -11.10
CA MET A 458 -8.93 -25.79 -10.59
C MET A 458 -8.13 -24.97 -11.60
N GLN A 459 -7.42 -25.61 -12.53
CA GLN A 459 -6.55 -24.93 -13.50
C GLN A 459 -7.37 -24.44 -14.71
N THR A 460 -7.48 -23.13 -14.87
CA THR A 460 -8.19 -22.51 -16.00
C THR A 460 -7.19 -21.97 -17.01
N SER A 461 -7.32 -22.36 -18.28
CA SER A 461 -6.50 -21.79 -19.36
C SER A 461 -6.93 -20.36 -19.65
N SER A 462 -5.96 -19.44 -19.77
CA SER A 462 -6.19 -18.07 -20.21
C SER A 462 -5.67 -17.80 -21.62
N THR A 463 -6.32 -16.86 -22.29
CA THR A 463 -5.93 -16.31 -23.59
C THR A 463 -4.74 -15.34 -23.45
N PRO A 464 -3.94 -15.11 -24.51
CA PRO A 464 -2.89 -14.10 -24.49
C PRO A 464 -3.40 -12.70 -24.14
N GLU A 465 -4.60 -12.34 -24.59
CA GLU A 465 -5.22 -11.04 -24.30
C GLU A 465 -5.55 -10.86 -22.82
N GLU A 466 -6.02 -11.91 -22.15
CA GLU A 466 -6.24 -11.92 -20.69
C GLU A 466 -4.92 -11.76 -19.93
N TRP A 467 -3.86 -12.45 -20.36
CA TRP A 467 -2.52 -12.29 -19.78
C TRP A 467 -1.99 -10.86 -19.96
N LYS A 468 -2.17 -10.28 -21.15
CA LYS A 468 -1.78 -8.90 -21.42
C LYS A 468 -2.53 -7.92 -20.53
N SER A 469 -3.86 -8.03 -20.46
CA SER A 469 -4.68 -7.14 -19.62
C SER A 469 -4.29 -7.22 -18.16
N GLN A 470 -4.07 -8.44 -17.64
CA GLN A 470 -3.64 -8.62 -16.26
C GLN A 470 -2.22 -8.08 -16.03
N GLY A 471 -1.30 -8.32 -16.97
CA GLY A 471 0.07 -7.80 -16.91
C GLY A 471 0.10 -6.27 -16.85
N MET A 472 -0.74 -5.60 -17.63
CA MET A 472 -0.86 -4.14 -17.62
C MET A 472 -1.38 -3.61 -16.27
N LYS A 473 -2.41 -4.26 -15.68
CA LYS A 473 -2.90 -3.90 -14.34
C LYS A 473 -1.80 -4.03 -13.29
N LEU A 474 -1.09 -5.16 -13.29
CA LEU A 474 0.01 -5.43 -12.36
C LEU A 474 1.19 -4.47 -12.56
N LEU A 475 1.46 -4.05 -13.79
CA LEU A 475 2.49 -3.07 -14.10
C LEU A 475 2.15 -1.70 -13.50
N LEU A 476 0.90 -1.25 -13.65
CA LEU A 476 0.41 0.01 -13.06
C LEU A 476 0.47 -0.03 -11.52
N ASP A 477 0.13 -1.16 -10.92
CA ASP A 477 0.21 -1.38 -9.47
C ASP A 477 1.65 -1.64 -8.95
N LYS A 478 2.67 -1.42 -9.80
CA LYS A 478 4.10 -1.61 -9.52
C LYS A 478 4.46 -3.04 -9.07
N LYS A 479 3.67 -4.04 -9.47
CA LYS A 479 3.90 -5.48 -9.22
C LYS A 479 4.70 -6.10 -10.35
N TYR A 480 5.91 -5.57 -10.57
CA TYR A 480 6.71 -5.83 -11.76
C TYR A 480 7.08 -7.31 -11.99
N ASP A 481 7.35 -8.08 -10.94
CA ASP A 481 7.66 -9.52 -11.09
C ASP A 481 6.47 -10.34 -11.62
N MET A 482 5.27 -10.07 -11.11
CA MET A 482 4.05 -10.73 -11.58
C MET A 482 3.61 -10.19 -12.95
N ALA A 483 3.80 -8.90 -13.23
CA ALA A 483 3.59 -8.34 -14.56
C ALA A 483 4.51 -8.98 -15.60
N LEU A 484 5.79 -9.17 -15.27
CA LEU A 484 6.76 -9.88 -16.11
C LEU A 484 6.28 -11.31 -16.40
N LEU A 485 5.76 -12.03 -15.39
CA LEU A 485 5.19 -13.36 -15.59
C LEU A 485 4.04 -13.34 -16.60
N CYS A 486 3.13 -12.38 -16.50
CA CYS A 486 2.02 -12.23 -17.45
C CYS A 486 2.51 -11.99 -18.87
N PHE A 487 3.45 -11.07 -19.09
CA PHE A 487 3.97 -10.75 -20.43
C PHE A 487 4.79 -11.89 -21.03
N GLU A 488 5.51 -12.66 -20.22
CA GLU A 488 6.18 -13.89 -20.67
C GLU A 488 5.18 -14.97 -21.12
N LYS A 489 4.01 -15.08 -20.45
CA LYS A 489 2.94 -16.03 -20.82
C LYS A 489 2.19 -15.59 -22.09
N GLU A 490 2.01 -14.28 -22.28
CA GLU A 490 1.48 -13.69 -23.52
C GLU A 490 2.45 -13.92 -24.70
N GLY A 491 3.75 -13.70 -24.46
CA GLY A 491 4.81 -13.75 -25.47
C GLY A 491 5.24 -12.39 -26.03
N GLU A 492 4.79 -11.27 -25.43
CA GLU A 492 5.20 -9.93 -25.87
C GLU A 492 6.54 -9.50 -25.24
N LYS A 493 7.58 -9.40 -26.07
CA LYS A 493 8.95 -9.11 -25.61
C LYS A 493 9.11 -7.71 -25.03
N ASN A 494 8.53 -6.69 -25.67
CA ASN A 494 8.75 -5.29 -25.26
C ASN A 494 8.15 -5.00 -23.88
N LEU A 495 6.93 -5.46 -23.60
CA LEU A 495 6.31 -5.30 -22.27
C LEU A 495 7.02 -6.13 -21.19
N ALA A 496 7.47 -7.35 -21.53
CA ALA A 496 8.29 -8.14 -20.62
C ALA A 496 9.62 -7.43 -20.30
N GLU A 497 10.30 -6.88 -21.30
CA GLU A 497 11.51 -6.08 -21.11
C GLU A 497 11.25 -4.82 -20.28
N ARG A 498 10.12 -4.12 -20.51
CA ARG A 498 9.70 -2.99 -19.66
C ARG A 498 9.54 -3.41 -18.20
N ALA A 499 8.73 -4.43 -17.91
CA ALA A 499 8.52 -4.91 -16.55
C ALA A 499 9.83 -5.36 -15.87
N LYS A 500 10.74 -5.96 -16.64
CA LYS A 500 12.07 -6.35 -16.15
C LYS A 500 12.96 -5.16 -15.82
N ALA A 501 12.93 -4.10 -16.62
CA ALA A 501 13.68 -2.87 -16.34
C ALA A 501 13.18 -2.20 -15.07
N GLU A 502 11.85 -2.09 -14.90
CA GLU A 502 11.22 -1.56 -13.69
C GLU A 502 11.57 -2.38 -12.44
N LEU A 503 11.59 -3.72 -12.57
CA LEU A 503 12.01 -4.60 -11.48
C LEU A 503 13.47 -4.33 -11.06
N PHE A 504 14.38 -4.13 -12.02
CA PHE A 504 15.76 -3.77 -11.71
C PHE A 504 15.87 -2.40 -11.04
N SER A 505 15.09 -1.41 -11.46
CA SER A 505 15.04 -0.10 -10.78
C SER A 505 14.61 -0.26 -9.31
N LEU A 506 13.56 -1.05 -9.06
CA LEU A 506 13.09 -1.33 -7.71
C LEU A 506 14.13 -2.07 -6.86
N ASP A 507 14.81 -3.05 -7.44
CA ASP A 507 15.89 -3.77 -6.73
C ASP A 507 17.08 -2.86 -6.44
N ALA A 508 17.41 -1.93 -7.34
CA ALA A 508 18.44 -0.93 -7.10
C ALA A 508 18.09 -0.02 -5.92
N GLU A 509 16.85 0.43 -5.81
CA GLU A 509 16.36 1.23 -4.67
C GLU A 509 16.52 0.48 -3.35
N ARG A 510 16.16 -0.81 -3.32
CA ARG A 510 16.27 -1.65 -2.12
C ARG A 510 17.69 -1.79 -1.62
N VAL A 511 18.66 -1.92 -2.53
CA VAL A 511 20.08 -2.09 -2.18
C VAL A 511 20.87 -0.78 -2.18
N ARG A 512 20.26 0.35 -2.56
CA ARG A 512 20.94 1.66 -2.73
C ARG A 512 21.80 2.04 -1.53
N ASP A 513 21.24 1.90 -0.34
CA ASP A 513 21.88 2.32 0.90
C ASP A 513 22.84 1.23 1.45
N SER A 514 22.60 -0.06 1.17
CA SER A 514 23.43 -1.18 1.65
C SER A 514 24.60 -1.53 0.78
N ASN A 515 24.42 -1.45 -0.53
CA ASN A 515 25.41 -1.78 -1.53
C ASN A 515 25.27 -0.85 -2.74
N PRO A 516 25.79 0.38 -2.66
CA PRO A 516 25.67 1.37 -3.73
C PRO A 516 26.22 0.90 -5.08
N GLU A 517 27.27 0.07 -5.09
CA GLU A 517 27.86 -0.45 -6.34
C GLU A 517 26.96 -1.48 -7.02
N GLU A 518 26.28 -2.32 -6.23
CA GLU A 518 25.28 -3.24 -6.75
C GLU A 518 24.03 -2.49 -7.23
N ALA A 519 23.59 -1.46 -6.51
CA ALA A 519 22.50 -0.59 -6.93
C ALA A 519 22.79 0.08 -8.28
N ARG A 520 24.00 0.62 -8.48
CA ARG A 520 24.43 1.18 -9.78
C ARG A 520 24.44 0.12 -10.88
N THR A 521 24.79 -1.11 -10.55
CA THR A 521 24.79 -2.23 -11.51
C THR A 521 23.36 -2.56 -11.96
N TYR A 522 22.41 -2.60 -11.03
CA TYR A 522 21.00 -2.79 -11.37
C TYR A 522 20.44 -1.61 -12.20
N LEU A 523 20.74 -0.37 -11.82
CA LEU A 523 20.33 0.82 -12.57
C LEU A 523 20.89 0.83 -14.00
N ARG A 524 22.16 0.44 -14.19
CA ARG A 524 22.74 0.34 -15.54
C ARG A 524 22.01 -0.70 -16.38
N LYS A 525 21.71 -1.88 -15.81
CA LYS A 525 20.92 -2.92 -16.50
C LYS A 525 19.52 -2.42 -16.86
N ALA A 526 18.85 -1.71 -15.95
CA ALA A 526 17.54 -1.10 -16.20
C ALA A 526 17.62 -0.08 -17.36
N ALA A 527 18.62 0.81 -17.31
CA ALA A 527 18.83 1.85 -18.31
C ALA A 527 19.05 1.28 -19.73
N GLU A 528 19.89 0.24 -19.85
CA GLU A 528 20.15 -0.45 -21.11
C GLU A 528 18.88 -1.07 -21.71
N ILE A 529 18.04 -1.68 -20.86
CA ILE A 529 16.77 -2.28 -21.30
C ILE A 529 15.77 -1.19 -21.70
N PHE A 530 15.59 -0.13 -20.88
CA PHE A 530 14.71 0.98 -21.24
C PHE A 530 15.12 1.64 -22.56
N TYR A 531 16.43 1.78 -22.79
CA TYR A 531 16.96 2.30 -24.03
C TYR A 531 16.69 1.37 -25.22
N SER A 532 16.80 0.04 -25.05
CA SER A 532 16.52 -0.91 -26.14
C SER A 532 15.05 -0.94 -26.56
N ILE A 533 14.13 -0.72 -25.62
CA ILE A 533 12.68 -0.64 -25.90
C ILE A 533 12.19 0.77 -26.26
N GLY A 534 13.07 1.78 -26.27
CA GLY A 534 12.75 3.15 -26.68
C GLY A 534 12.10 4.03 -25.61
N ILE A 535 12.13 3.64 -24.32
CA ILE A 535 11.66 4.46 -23.20
C ILE A 535 12.82 5.35 -22.73
N LEU A 536 13.01 6.46 -23.45
CA LEU A 536 14.21 7.29 -23.34
C LEU A 536 14.33 8.08 -22.03
N ILE A 537 13.21 8.50 -21.45
CA ILE A 537 13.20 9.31 -20.21
C ILE A 537 13.70 8.45 -19.04
N SER A 538 13.04 7.32 -18.78
CA SER A 538 13.42 6.37 -17.73
C SER A 538 14.85 5.85 -17.93
N ALA A 539 15.27 5.60 -19.18
CA ALA A 539 16.65 5.22 -19.48
C ALA A 539 17.66 6.30 -19.02
N ALA A 540 17.40 7.57 -19.33
CA ALA A 540 18.28 8.67 -18.96
C ALA A 540 18.35 8.87 -17.44
N GLU A 541 17.23 8.73 -16.74
CA GLU A 541 17.17 8.77 -15.28
C GLU A 541 17.99 7.64 -14.66
N CYS A 542 17.82 6.40 -15.12
CA CYS A 542 18.61 5.28 -14.64
C CYS A 542 20.13 5.45 -14.94
N PHE A 543 20.51 5.98 -16.10
CA PHE A 543 21.91 6.32 -16.40
C PHE A 543 22.45 7.41 -15.47
N TYR A 544 21.66 8.45 -15.20
CA TYR A 544 22.03 9.52 -14.27
C TYR A 544 22.27 8.97 -12.85
N TYR A 545 21.34 8.18 -12.32
CA TYR A 545 21.45 7.62 -10.97
C TYR A 545 22.54 6.54 -10.86
N SER A 546 22.85 5.82 -11.94
CA SER A 546 24.01 4.92 -11.99
C SER A 546 25.36 5.66 -12.08
N ARG A 547 25.36 7.00 -12.17
CA ARG A 547 26.51 7.89 -12.39
C ARG A 547 27.20 7.71 -13.75
N ASP A 548 26.47 7.20 -14.74
CA ASP A 548 26.93 7.03 -16.11
C ASP A 548 26.52 8.24 -16.96
N PHE A 549 27.13 9.39 -16.65
CA PHE A 549 26.73 10.68 -17.23
C PHE A 549 26.97 10.78 -18.74
N GLU A 550 27.93 10.01 -19.27
CA GLU A 550 28.21 9.96 -20.71
C GLU A 550 27.01 9.38 -21.47
N GLN A 551 26.46 8.26 -21.00
CA GLN A 551 25.25 7.67 -21.58
C GLN A 551 23.99 8.49 -21.26
N ALA A 552 23.90 9.10 -20.07
CA ALA A 552 22.79 9.98 -19.72
C ALA A 552 22.70 11.23 -20.61
N GLY A 553 23.82 11.69 -21.20
CA GLY A 553 23.91 12.84 -22.08
C GLY A 553 23.87 12.54 -23.60
N ASN A 554 23.67 11.29 -24.00
CA ASN A 554 23.86 10.83 -25.37
C ASN A 554 22.92 11.51 -26.40
N GLU A 555 23.39 11.70 -27.64
CA GLU A 555 22.77 12.53 -28.68
C GLU A 555 21.36 12.06 -29.12
N LYS A 556 21.01 10.80 -28.89
CA LYS A 556 19.70 10.22 -29.25
C LYS A 556 18.58 10.51 -28.23
N LEU A 557 18.89 11.12 -27.09
CA LEU A 557 17.90 11.50 -26.08
C LEU A 557 17.19 12.84 -26.43
N PRO A 558 15.89 13.02 -26.09
CA PRO A 558 15.17 14.26 -26.38
C PRO A 558 15.84 15.48 -25.77
N HIS A 559 15.81 16.63 -26.47
CA HIS A 559 16.52 17.86 -26.08
C HIS A 559 16.13 18.39 -24.69
N PHE A 560 14.89 18.12 -24.24
CA PHE A 560 14.40 18.46 -22.90
C PHE A 560 15.08 17.64 -21.78
N VAL A 561 15.30 16.35 -22.02
CA VAL A 561 16.01 15.44 -21.09
C VAL A 561 17.47 15.83 -20.98
N LYS A 562 18.12 16.14 -22.11
CA LYS A 562 19.49 16.67 -22.15
C LYS A 562 19.62 17.94 -21.30
N SER A 563 18.70 18.87 -21.45
CA SER A 563 18.72 20.15 -20.73
C SER A 563 18.55 19.94 -19.23
N SER A 564 17.65 19.04 -18.81
CA SER A 564 17.37 18.77 -17.40
C SER A 564 18.54 18.05 -16.71
N VAL A 565 19.09 17.00 -17.33
CA VAL A 565 20.21 16.22 -16.77
C VAL A 565 21.50 17.04 -16.76
N LEU A 566 21.80 17.81 -17.82
CA LEU A 566 22.95 18.71 -17.84
C LEU A 566 22.79 19.88 -16.85
N VAL A 567 21.60 20.47 -16.72
CA VAL A 567 21.37 21.58 -15.78
C VAL A 567 21.47 21.09 -14.33
N VAL A 568 20.90 19.93 -13.98
CA VAL A 568 21.02 19.36 -12.62
C VAL A 568 22.47 18.95 -12.33
N HIS A 569 23.20 18.41 -13.30
CA HIS A 569 24.63 18.11 -13.13
C HIS A 569 25.49 19.38 -13.00
N PHE A 570 25.23 20.41 -13.81
CA PHE A 570 25.95 21.68 -13.70
C PHE A 570 25.61 22.41 -12.40
N LEU A 571 24.36 22.37 -11.94
CA LEU A 571 23.93 22.95 -10.66
C LEU A 571 24.52 22.20 -9.46
N SER A 572 24.50 20.86 -9.45
CA SER A 572 25.12 20.08 -8.36
C SER A 572 26.64 20.24 -8.30
N LEU A 573 27.31 20.34 -9.46
CA LEU A 573 28.72 20.75 -9.54
C LEU A 573 28.91 22.18 -9.06
N PHE A 574 28.01 23.11 -9.42
CA PHE A 574 28.07 24.50 -8.96
C PHE A 574 27.92 24.59 -7.44
N ASP A 575 26.98 23.87 -6.84
CA ASP A 575 26.73 23.87 -5.40
C ASP A 575 27.88 23.20 -4.62
N SER A 576 28.44 22.11 -5.15
CA SER A 576 29.66 21.48 -4.63
C SER A 576 30.87 22.44 -4.65
N VAL A 577 31.05 23.13 -5.78
CA VAL A 577 32.10 24.14 -5.94
C VAL A 577 31.84 25.36 -5.07
N LEU A 578 30.60 25.84 -4.96
CA LEU A 578 30.22 26.99 -4.15
C LEU A 578 30.38 26.68 -2.65
N SER A 579 30.00 25.48 -2.22
CA SER A 579 30.18 25.00 -0.85
C SER A 579 31.66 24.83 -0.50
N SER A 580 32.48 24.36 -1.46
CA SER A 580 33.94 24.29 -1.32
C SER A 580 34.56 25.69 -1.26
N ILE A 581 34.10 26.64 -2.08
CA ILE A 581 34.53 28.05 -2.04
C ILE A 581 34.11 28.71 -0.73
N LEU A 582 32.89 28.48 -0.25
CA LEU A 582 32.39 28.98 1.04
C LEU A 582 33.21 28.43 2.21
N ASN A 583 33.55 27.13 2.18
CA ASN A 583 34.44 26.53 3.17
C ASN A 583 35.86 27.14 3.13
N ILE A 584 36.40 27.39 1.94
CA ILE A 584 37.70 28.07 1.76
C ILE A 584 37.62 29.50 2.30
N VAL A 585 36.56 30.25 1.99
CA VAL A 585 36.35 31.63 2.45
C VAL A 585 36.18 31.67 3.97
N GLN A 586 35.44 30.74 4.57
CA GLN A 586 35.33 30.60 6.01
C GLN A 586 36.67 30.26 6.67
N HIS A 587 37.47 29.37 6.06
CA HIS A 587 38.82 29.07 6.53
C HIS A 587 39.74 30.30 6.47
N PHE A 588 39.67 31.09 5.39
CA PHE A 588 40.42 32.33 5.26
C PHE A 588 39.95 33.40 6.24
N HIS A 589 38.65 33.48 6.53
CA HIS A 589 38.11 34.39 7.54
C HIS A 589 38.56 33.99 8.96
N PHE A 590 38.59 32.68 9.24
CA PHE A 590 39.10 32.15 10.51
C PHE A 590 40.61 32.44 10.68
N LEU A 591 41.42 32.18 9.65
CA LEU A 591 42.85 32.53 9.62
C LEU A 591 43.10 34.03 9.80
N ARG A 592 42.28 34.88 9.16
CA ARG A 592 42.39 36.34 9.30
C ARG A 592 42.06 36.83 10.71
N THR A 593 41.11 36.18 11.37
CA THR A 593 40.74 36.49 12.76
C THR A 593 41.80 35.99 13.75
N TYR A 594 42.47 34.88 13.43
CA TYR A 594 43.56 34.32 14.23
C TYR A 594 44.89 35.09 14.10
N ILE A 595 45.13 35.77 12.98
CA ILE A 595 46.30 36.64 12.75
C ILE A 595 46.10 38.06 13.34
N GLN A 596 44.87 38.42 13.73
CA GLN A 596 44.55 39.69 14.40
C GLN A 596 44.54 39.61 15.94
N PHE A 597 44.74 38.42 16.51
CA PHE A 597 45.13 38.21 17.89
C PHE A 597 46.65 37.97 17.98
#